data_AF-A0A7S7SK92-F1
#
_entry.id   AF-A0A7S7SK92-F1
#
_cell.length_a   1.000
_cell.length_b   1.000
_cell.length_c   1.000
_cell.angle_alpha   90.00
_cell.angle_beta   90.00
_cell.angle_gamma   90.00
#
_symmetry.space_group_name_H-M   'P 1'
#
loop_
_entity.id
_entity.type
_entity.pdbx_description
1 polymer ?
#
loop_
_entity_poly.entity_id
_entity_poly.type
_entity_poly.pdbx_seq_one_letter_code
_entity_poly.pdbx_strand_id
1 'polypeptide(L)'
;MRKPIPHSTYHLGLDLGFSRNPSALACLEDLTRPTGEFDHIYRVQKTETVLVLRAIFRLPLRTPYADIPAFLANYLERLDARTPHYRPVKHLAVDATGVGMPVVEHLQRAGLPVRLEPIVITSGESVGQLAHAVSVPRSALLHNLRVQLETQALRIPAGLPNLPDLYTELGGLGDPKAATPDDMAFALALAAWSARPHPYVGERDHALPVHLGGPKPRLF
;
A
#
# COMPACT_ATOMS: atom_id res chain seq x y z
N MET A 1 -26.14 18.72 17.98
CA MET A 1 -24.75 18.21 17.85
C MET A 1 -24.53 17.73 16.42
N ARG A 2 -23.47 18.17 15.73
CA ARG A 2 -23.13 17.65 14.39
C ARG A 2 -22.58 16.23 14.56
N LYS A 3 -23.17 15.23 13.89
CA LYS A 3 -22.57 13.89 13.81
C LYS A 3 -21.19 14.02 13.15
N PRO A 4 -20.14 13.31 13.61
CA PRO A 4 -18.88 13.24 12.89
C PRO A 4 -19.18 12.77 11.46
N ILE A 5 -18.74 13.53 10.46
CA ILE A 5 -18.85 13.09 9.06
C ILE A 5 -17.73 12.06 8.88
N PRO A 6 -18.05 10.82 8.47
CA PRO A 6 -17.01 9.85 8.15
C PRO A 6 -16.05 10.47 7.14
N HIS A 7 -14.76 10.43 7.46
CA HIS A 7 -13.70 10.84 6.54
C HIS A 7 -13.02 9.59 6.00
N SER A 8 -12.90 9.52 4.69
CA SER A 8 -12.25 8.43 3.99
C SER A 8 -11.09 8.96 3.17
N THR A 9 -9.95 8.31 3.28
CA THR A 9 -8.84 8.46 2.33
C THR A 9 -8.69 7.15 1.58
N TYR A 10 -8.61 7.20 0.26
CA TYR A 10 -8.35 6.02 -0.55
C TYR A 10 -6.88 5.91 -0.89
N HIS A 11 -6.32 4.71 -0.74
CA HIS A 11 -4.95 4.38 -1.10
C HIS A 11 -5.00 3.27 -2.13
N LEU A 12 -4.62 3.59 -3.36
CA LEU A 12 -4.57 2.67 -4.47
C LEU A 12 -3.13 2.22 -4.68
N GLY A 13 -2.94 0.93 -4.93
CA GLY A 13 -1.66 0.36 -5.31
C GLY A 13 -1.79 -0.29 -6.67
N LEU A 14 -0.94 0.10 -7.61
CA LEU A 14 -0.90 -0.42 -8.98
C LEU A 14 0.43 -1.13 -9.22
N ASP A 15 0.37 -2.45 -9.33
CA ASP A 15 1.50 -3.28 -9.77
C ASP A 15 1.42 -3.50 -11.29
N LEU A 16 2.53 -3.26 -11.98
CA LEU A 16 2.56 -3.23 -13.44
C LEU A 16 3.12 -4.52 -14.02
N GLY A 17 2.23 -5.29 -14.66
CA GLY A 17 2.56 -6.46 -15.47
C GLY A 17 2.21 -6.27 -16.94
N PHE A 18 2.68 -7.17 -17.81
CA PHE A 18 2.33 -7.16 -19.24
C PHE A 18 2.20 -8.56 -19.85
N SER A 19 3.33 -9.20 -20.22
CA SER A 19 3.32 -10.44 -21.01
C SER A 19 3.24 -11.73 -20.19
N ARG A 20 3.92 -11.78 -19.04
CA ARG A 20 3.95 -12.97 -18.16
C ARG A 20 2.97 -12.85 -17.00
N ASN A 21 3.01 -11.70 -16.33
CA ASN A 21 2.12 -11.36 -15.23
C ASN A 21 1.15 -10.26 -15.68
N PRO A 22 -0.12 -10.30 -15.24
CA PRO A 22 -1.07 -9.21 -15.45
C PRO A 22 -0.68 -8.00 -14.60
N SER A 23 -1.20 -6.82 -14.95
CA SER A 23 -1.21 -5.68 -14.01
C SER A 23 -2.30 -5.89 -12.97
N ALA A 24 -2.08 -5.45 -11.74
CA ALA A 24 -3.05 -5.58 -10.65
C ALA A 24 -3.29 -4.25 -9.92
N LEU A 25 -4.53 -4.05 -9.47
CA LEU A 25 -4.93 -2.88 -8.68
C LEU A 25 -5.53 -3.34 -7.34
N ALA A 26 -5.01 -2.77 -6.26
CA ALA A 26 -5.63 -2.82 -4.94
C ALA A 26 -6.16 -1.44 -4.55
N CYS A 27 -7.28 -1.39 -3.85
CA CYS A 27 -7.80 -0.15 -3.26
C CYS A 27 -8.11 -0.38 -1.78
N LEU A 28 -7.38 0.34 -0.92
CA LEU A 28 -7.63 0.43 0.50
C LEU A 28 -8.39 1.72 0.82
N GLU A 29 -9.23 1.68 1.84
CA GLU A 29 -9.87 2.86 2.43
C GLU A 29 -9.44 2.98 3.88
N ASP A 30 -8.79 4.09 4.21
CA ASP A 30 -8.58 4.49 5.60
C ASP A 30 -9.82 5.26 6.07
N LEU A 31 -10.71 4.55 6.76
CA LEU A 31 -12.03 5.02 7.13
C LEU A 31 -12.04 5.40 8.61
N THR A 32 -12.26 6.68 8.89
CA THR A 32 -12.60 7.14 10.23
C THR A 32 -14.11 7.07 10.43
N ARG A 33 -14.56 6.27 11.40
CA ARG A 33 -15.98 6.05 11.69
C ARG A 33 -16.28 6.13 13.18
N PRO A 34 -17.52 6.52 13.57
CA PRO A 34 -17.93 6.46 14.97
C PRO A 34 -17.96 5.01 15.48
N THR A 35 -17.49 4.79 16.70
CA THR A 35 -17.58 3.46 17.36
C THR A 35 -18.96 3.20 17.96
N GLY A 36 -19.76 4.25 18.14
CA GLY A 36 -21.02 4.21 18.87
C GLY A 36 -20.87 4.53 20.37
N GLU A 37 -19.64 4.52 20.89
CA GLU A 37 -19.35 4.95 22.26
C GLU A 37 -19.29 6.49 22.35
N PHE A 38 -19.60 6.99 23.55
CA PHE A 38 -19.52 8.40 23.87
C PHE A 38 -18.45 8.63 24.94
N ASP A 39 -17.54 9.57 24.70
CA ASP A 39 -16.60 10.03 25.70
C ASP A 39 -17.26 11.12 26.55
N HIS A 40 -17.60 10.79 27.80
CA HIS A 40 -18.29 11.72 28.69
C HIS A 40 -17.40 12.85 29.22
N ILE A 41 -16.06 12.68 29.20
CA ILE A 41 -15.11 13.70 29.66
C ILE A 41 -15.00 14.79 28.61
N TYR A 42 -14.71 14.40 27.37
CA TYR A 42 -14.54 15.35 26.26
C TYR A 42 -15.86 15.69 25.55
N ARG A 43 -16.96 15.02 25.90
CA ARG A 43 -18.30 15.16 25.31
C ARG A 43 -18.31 14.99 23.79
N VAL A 44 -17.54 14.01 23.30
CA VAL A 44 -17.44 13.68 21.87
C VAL A 44 -17.83 12.23 21.62
N GLN A 45 -18.34 11.95 20.43
CA GLN A 45 -18.52 10.56 19.99
C GLN A 45 -17.14 9.97 19.69
N LYS A 46 -16.82 8.82 20.26
CA LYS A 46 -15.57 8.14 19.97
C LYS A 46 -15.56 7.67 18.52
N THR A 47 -14.41 7.78 17.88
CA THR A 47 -14.18 7.31 16.52
C THR A 47 -13.04 6.29 16.50
N GLU A 48 -13.11 5.34 15.59
CA GLU A 48 -12.00 4.46 15.24
C GLU A 48 -11.59 4.72 13.78
N THR A 49 -10.31 4.47 13.50
CA THR A 49 -9.74 4.57 12.16
C THR A 49 -9.37 3.18 11.68
N VAL A 50 -10.01 2.73 10.60
CA VAL A 50 -9.93 1.34 10.13
C VAL A 50 -9.47 1.32 8.69
N LEU A 51 -8.45 0.51 8.39
CA LEU A 51 -8.02 0.28 7.02
C LEU A 51 -8.78 -0.91 6.44
N VAL A 52 -9.47 -0.71 5.31
CA VAL A 52 -10.35 -1.72 4.71
C VAL A 52 -10.02 -1.95 3.25
N LEU A 53 -9.83 -3.20 2.84
CA LEU A 53 -9.74 -3.55 1.43
C LEU A 53 -11.10 -3.36 0.76
N ARG A 54 -11.14 -2.53 -0.30
CA ARG A 54 -12.36 -2.20 -1.05
C ARG A 54 -12.42 -2.84 -2.42
N ALA A 55 -11.27 -3.09 -3.03
CA ALA A 55 -11.18 -3.80 -4.29
C ALA A 55 -9.80 -4.43 -4.45
N ILE A 56 -9.76 -5.59 -5.10
CA ILE A 56 -8.55 -6.24 -5.60
C ILE A 56 -8.90 -6.93 -6.91
N PHE A 57 -8.17 -6.64 -7.98
CA PHE A 57 -8.38 -7.31 -9.26
C PHE A 57 -7.18 -7.15 -10.20
N ARG A 58 -7.14 -8.03 -11.19
CA ARG A 58 -6.20 -8.01 -12.31
C ARG A 58 -6.82 -7.35 -13.53
N LEU A 59 -6.00 -6.63 -14.28
CA LEU A 59 -6.31 -6.25 -15.65
C LEU A 59 -5.98 -7.44 -16.57
N PRO A 60 -6.60 -7.53 -17.76
CA PRO A 60 -6.25 -8.56 -18.74
C PRO A 60 -4.75 -8.59 -19.04
N LEU A 61 -4.20 -9.78 -19.30
CA LEU A 61 -2.84 -9.92 -19.80
C LEU A 61 -2.65 -9.07 -21.06
N ARG A 62 -1.46 -8.50 -21.20
CA ARG A 62 -1.09 -7.64 -22.34
C ARG A 62 -1.99 -6.40 -22.49
N THR A 63 -2.64 -5.94 -21.41
CA THR A 63 -3.29 -4.63 -21.40
C THR A 63 -2.27 -3.56 -21.79
N PRO A 64 -2.50 -2.80 -22.87
CA PRO A 64 -1.62 -1.71 -23.27
C PRO A 64 -1.49 -0.68 -22.14
N TYR A 65 -0.26 -0.26 -21.84
CA TYR A 65 -0.04 0.76 -20.80
C TYR A 65 -0.69 2.12 -21.12
N ALA A 66 -0.97 2.40 -22.39
CA ALA A 66 -1.73 3.57 -22.81
C ALA A 66 -3.20 3.53 -22.36
N ASP A 67 -3.75 2.35 -22.06
CA ASP A 67 -5.16 2.18 -21.65
C ASP A 67 -5.33 2.29 -20.12
N ILE A 68 -4.25 2.16 -19.35
CA ILE A 68 -4.27 2.23 -17.88
C ILE A 68 -4.87 3.55 -17.35
N PRO A 69 -4.55 4.75 -17.88
CA PRO A 69 -5.16 5.99 -17.41
C PRO A 69 -6.69 6.01 -17.58
N ALA A 70 -7.21 5.54 -18.72
CA ALA A 70 -8.65 5.47 -18.97
C ALA A 70 -9.33 4.46 -18.05
N PHE A 71 -8.69 3.31 -17.83
CA PHE A 71 -9.13 2.32 -16.87
C PHE A 71 -9.25 2.91 -15.45
N LEU A 72 -8.21 3.60 -14.98
CA LEU A 72 -8.20 4.23 -13.65
C LEU A 72 -9.23 5.35 -13.55
N ALA A 73 -9.41 6.19 -14.59
CA ALA A 73 -10.42 7.24 -14.59
C ALA A 73 -11.83 6.65 -14.33
N ASN A 74 -12.19 5.60 -15.06
CA ASN A 74 -13.46 4.89 -14.89
C ASN A 74 -13.60 4.28 -13.48
N TYR A 75 -12.53 3.73 -12.92
CA TYR A 75 -12.54 3.20 -11.55
C TYR A 75 -12.74 4.30 -10.51
N LEU A 76 -12.03 5.42 -10.65
CA LEU A 76 -12.10 6.57 -9.74
C LEU A 76 -13.49 7.24 -9.77
N GLU A 77 -14.14 7.28 -10.93
CA GLU A 77 -15.52 7.77 -11.07
C GLU A 77 -16.50 6.89 -10.30
N ARG A 78 -16.40 5.56 -10.43
CA ARG A 78 -17.21 4.61 -9.66
C ARG A 78 -16.94 4.72 -8.16
N LEU A 79 -15.70 5.03 -7.77
CA LEU A 79 -15.33 5.26 -6.38
C LEU A 79 -15.98 6.53 -5.83
N ASP A 80 -15.99 7.62 -6.60
CA ASP A 80 -16.66 8.88 -6.24
C ASP A 80 -18.17 8.72 -6.12
N ALA A 81 -18.79 7.90 -6.98
CA ALA A 81 -20.22 7.60 -6.90
C ALA A 81 -20.64 6.95 -5.56
N ARG A 82 -19.70 6.32 -4.83
CA ARG A 82 -19.96 5.73 -3.49
C ARG A 82 -19.98 6.77 -2.37
N THR A 83 -19.46 7.97 -2.61
CA THR A 83 -19.33 9.04 -1.62
C THR A 83 -19.93 10.35 -2.15
N PRO A 84 -21.23 10.39 -2.52
CA PRO A 84 -21.80 11.54 -3.23
C PRO A 84 -21.74 12.87 -2.45
N HIS A 85 -21.65 12.79 -1.13
CA HIS A 85 -21.68 13.96 -0.23
C HIS A 85 -20.32 14.60 0.03
N TYR A 86 -19.22 14.00 -0.40
CA TYR A 86 -17.88 14.59 -0.30
C TYR A 86 -16.97 14.05 -1.41
N ARG A 87 -15.71 14.49 -1.46
CA ARG A 87 -14.71 13.94 -2.37
C ARG A 87 -13.51 13.49 -1.56
N PRO A 88 -13.35 12.18 -1.31
CA PRO A 88 -12.24 11.66 -0.53
C PRO A 88 -10.91 11.94 -1.24
N VAL A 89 -9.86 12.18 -0.46
CA VAL A 89 -8.49 12.25 -0.99
C VAL A 89 -8.10 10.85 -1.47
N LYS A 90 -7.42 10.78 -2.62
CA LYS A 90 -7.00 9.54 -3.25
C LYS A 90 -5.51 9.58 -3.50
N HIS A 91 -4.80 8.57 -3.03
CA HIS A 91 -3.38 8.35 -3.27
C HIS A 91 -3.24 7.17 -4.23
N LEU A 92 -2.31 7.25 -5.18
CA LEU A 92 -2.01 6.17 -6.12
C LEU A 92 -0.52 5.88 -6.07
N ALA A 93 -0.15 4.81 -5.38
CA ALA A 93 1.19 4.24 -5.43
C ALA A 93 1.31 3.34 -6.66
N VAL A 94 2.34 3.55 -7.47
CA VAL A 94 2.57 2.79 -8.71
C VAL A 94 3.96 2.16 -8.66
N ASP A 95 4.06 0.86 -8.98
CA ASP A 95 5.37 0.25 -9.22
C ASP A 95 6.02 0.91 -10.44
N ALA A 96 7.05 1.68 -10.18
CA ALA A 96 7.84 2.40 -11.17
C ALA A 96 9.09 1.61 -11.60
N THR A 97 9.25 0.37 -11.15
CA THR A 97 10.41 -0.47 -11.45
C THR A 97 10.43 -0.86 -12.94
N GLY A 98 11.63 -0.90 -13.53
CA GLY A 98 11.82 -1.30 -14.93
C GLY A 98 11.07 -0.39 -15.90
N VAL A 99 9.99 -0.91 -16.51
CA VAL A 99 9.16 -0.19 -17.49
C VAL A 99 8.04 0.64 -16.87
N GLY A 100 7.98 0.72 -15.53
CA GLY A 100 6.91 1.45 -14.83
C GLY A 100 6.99 2.97 -14.98
N MET A 101 8.19 3.55 -15.10
CA MET A 101 8.35 5.01 -15.23
C MET A 101 7.64 5.63 -16.45
N PRO A 102 7.74 5.07 -17.67
CA PRO A 102 6.92 5.52 -18.80
C PRO A 102 5.41 5.53 -18.53
N VAL A 103 4.90 4.55 -17.77
CA VAL A 103 3.48 4.49 -17.38
C VAL A 103 3.15 5.59 -16.38
N VAL A 104 4.03 5.86 -15.41
CA VAL A 104 3.91 6.99 -14.49
C VAL A 104 3.80 8.31 -15.26
N GLU A 105 4.61 8.52 -16.31
CA GLU A 105 4.50 9.72 -17.14
C GLU A 105 3.13 9.81 -17.85
N HIS A 106 2.61 8.69 -18.36
CA HIS A 106 1.26 8.65 -18.94
C HIS A 106 0.20 9.05 -17.91
N LEU A 107 0.30 8.57 -16.68
CA LEU A 107 -0.62 8.89 -15.59
C LEU A 107 -0.53 10.37 -15.19
N GLN A 108 0.67 10.93 -15.14
CA GLN A 108 0.88 12.37 -14.90
C GLN A 108 0.22 13.22 -15.98
N ARG A 109 0.43 12.87 -17.27
CA ARG A 109 -0.19 13.59 -18.40
C ARG A 109 -1.72 13.48 -18.40
N ALA A 110 -2.27 12.35 -17.93
CA ALA A 110 -3.71 12.15 -17.84
C ALA A 110 -4.38 13.03 -16.76
N GLY A 111 -3.64 13.58 -15.81
CA GLY A 111 -4.16 14.54 -14.83
C GLY A 111 -5.28 13.99 -13.94
N LEU A 112 -5.23 12.69 -13.63
CA LEU A 112 -6.23 12.05 -12.77
C LEU A 112 -6.28 12.72 -11.39
N PRO A 113 -7.46 12.80 -10.73
CA PRO A 113 -7.61 13.46 -9.43
C PRO A 113 -7.08 12.58 -8.28
N VAL A 114 -5.80 12.25 -8.34
CA VAL A 114 -5.07 11.42 -7.37
C VAL A 114 -3.73 12.07 -7.03
N ARG A 115 -3.25 11.82 -5.82
CA ARG A 115 -1.86 12.09 -5.42
C ARG A 115 -1.02 10.89 -5.89
N LEU A 116 -0.36 11.06 -7.03
CA LEU A 116 0.47 10.02 -7.64
C LEU A 116 1.80 9.89 -6.89
N GLU A 117 2.16 8.67 -6.53
CA GLU A 117 3.37 8.32 -5.80
C GLU A 117 4.11 7.19 -6.54
N PRO A 118 5.12 7.53 -7.37
CA PRO A 118 5.94 6.51 -8.02
C PRO A 118 6.85 5.82 -7.00
N ILE A 119 6.81 4.48 -6.95
CA ILE A 119 7.61 3.65 -6.06
C ILE A 119 8.58 2.81 -6.88
N VAL A 120 9.88 3.03 -6.71
CA VAL A 120 10.91 2.16 -7.30
C VAL A 120 11.25 1.07 -6.29
N ILE A 121 10.92 -0.17 -6.61
CA ILE A 121 11.16 -1.32 -5.75
C ILE A 121 12.63 -1.75 -5.91
N THR A 122 13.35 -1.85 -4.79
CA THR A 122 14.78 -2.19 -4.78
C THR A 122 15.06 -3.46 -3.99
N SER A 123 16.25 -4.04 -4.20
CA SER A 123 16.80 -5.11 -3.35
C SER A 123 17.67 -4.57 -2.21
N GLY A 124 17.66 -3.25 -1.96
CA GLY A 124 18.46 -2.61 -0.91
C GLY A 124 17.88 -2.77 0.49
N GLU A 125 18.42 -2.04 1.46
CA GLU A 125 18.05 -2.17 2.88
C GLU A 125 17.31 -0.96 3.45
N SER A 126 17.30 0.18 2.75
CA SER A 126 16.70 1.42 3.27
C SER A 126 15.84 2.12 2.23
N VAL A 127 14.84 2.85 2.74
CA VAL A 127 14.01 3.75 1.95
C VAL A 127 14.83 4.98 1.56
N GLY A 128 14.69 5.41 0.32
CA GLY A 128 15.39 6.57 -0.23
C GLY A 128 14.46 7.46 -1.05
N GLN A 129 14.90 8.69 -1.30
CA GLN A 129 14.20 9.65 -2.15
C GLN A 129 14.97 9.82 -3.45
N LEU A 130 14.31 9.53 -4.58
CA LEU A 130 14.81 9.84 -5.91
C LEU A 130 14.15 11.14 -6.42
N ALA A 131 14.69 11.70 -7.50
CA ALA A 131 14.16 12.92 -8.10
C ALA A 131 12.69 12.79 -8.58
N HIS A 132 12.28 11.59 -8.97
CA HIS A 132 10.97 11.31 -9.60
C HIS A 132 10.18 10.20 -8.90
N ALA A 133 10.69 9.64 -7.80
CA ALA A 133 10.10 8.49 -7.12
C ALA A 133 10.62 8.36 -5.68
N VAL A 134 9.96 7.53 -4.88
CA VAL A 134 10.52 7.00 -3.63
C VAL A 134 11.11 5.63 -3.93
N SER A 135 12.34 5.36 -3.51
CA SER A 135 12.93 4.02 -3.60
C SER A 135 12.62 3.24 -2.32
N VAL A 136 11.96 2.08 -2.45
CA VAL A 136 11.54 1.27 -1.30
C VAL A 136 12.08 -0.15 -1.46
N PRO A 137 12.76 -0.72 -0.46
CA PRO A 137 13.13 -2.13 -0.47
C PRO A 137 11.92 -3.05 -0.60
N ARG A 138 12.04 -4.10 -1.42
CA ARG A 138 11.02 -5.17 -1.53
C ARG A 138 10.67 -5.74 -0.16
N SER A 139 11.68 -5.99 0.67
CA SER A 139 11.52 -6.49 2.04
C SER A 139 10.70 -5.54 2.92
N ALA A 140 10.89 -4.23 2.78
CA ALA A 140 10.14 -3.22 3.54
C ALA A 140 8.66 -3.18 3.15
N LEU A 141 8.32 -3.28 1.86
CA LEU A 141 6.94 -3.38 1.39
C LEU A 141 6.24 -4.63 1.96
N LEU A 142 6.90 -5.78 1.86
CA LEU A 142 6.35 -7.05 2.35
C LEU A 142 6.23 -7.07 3.87
N HIS A 143 7.22 -6.53 4.59
CA HIS A 143 7.16 -6.39 6.04
C HIS A 143 6.01 -5.49 6.46
N ASN A 144 5.85 -4.32 5.82
CA ASN A 144 4.74 -3.41 6.10
C ASN A 144 3.38 -4.08 5.93
N LEU A 145 3.18 -4.81 4.82
CA LEU A 145 1.95 -5.55 4.59
C LEU A 145 1.73 -6.63 5.66
N ARG A 146 2.77 -7.40 6.01
CA ARG A 146 2.72 -8.44 7.05
C ARG A 146 2.28 -7.87 8.39
N VAL A 147 2.88 -6.77 8.83
CA VAL A 147 2.50 -6.11 10.10
C VAL A 147 1.03 -5.73 10.10
N GLN A 148 0.51 -5.19 9.00
CA GLN A 148 -0.91 -4.79 8.92
C GLN A 148 -1.87 -5.99 8.95
N LEU A 149 -1.48 -7.13 8.40
CA LEU A 149 -2.25 -8.37 8.43
C LEU A 149 -2.22 -9.02 9.83
N GLU A 150 -1.03 -9.17 10.41
CA GLU A 150 -0.83 -9.83 11.72
C GLU A 150 -1.47 -9.06 12.86
N THR A 151 -1.42 -7.72 12.82
CA THR A 151 -2.06 -6.86 13.82
C THR A 151 -3.55 -6.66 13.59
N GLN A 152 -4.13 -7.29 12.56
CA GLN A 152 -5.52 -7.11 12.14
C GLN A 152 -5.90 -5.64 11.85
N ALA A 153 -4.89 -4.80 11.54
CA ALA A 153 -5.08 -3.39 11.20
C ALA A 153 -5.73 -3.22 9.81
N LEU A 154 -5.47 -4.17 8.90
CA LEU A 154 -6.13 -4.28 7.60
C LEU A 154 -7.31 -5.25 7.68
N ARG A 155 -8.52 -4.77 7.40
CA ARG A 155 -9.73 -5.59 7.31
C ARG A 155 -10.01 -5.99 5.86
N ILE A 156 -10.21 -7.29 5.62
CA ILE A 156 -10.56 -7.85 4.31
C ILE A 156 -12.01 -8.34 4.33
N PRO A 157 -12.95 -7.68 3.65
CA PRO A 157 -14.34 -8.14 3.58
C PRO A 157 -14.46 -9.46 2.81
N ALA A 158 -15.16 -10.46 3.37
CA ALA A 158 -15.24 -11.81 2.82
C ALA A 158 -15.89 -11.92 1.42
N GLY A 159 -16.69 -10.92 1.02
CA GLY A 159 -17.43 -10.91 -0.25
C GLY A 159 -16.67 -10.30 -1.44
N LEU A 160 -15.38 -9.97 -1.30
CA LEU A 160 -14.63 -9.42 -2.42
C LEU A 160 -14.33 -10.51 -3.47
N PRO A 161 -14.42 -10.17 -4.77
CA PRO A 161 -13.95 -11.07 -5.81
C PRO A 161 -12.43 -11.25 -5.71
N ASN A 162 -11.91 -12.35 -6.26
CA ASN A 162 -10.48 -12.66 -6.33
C ASN A 162 -9.76 -12.91 -4.99
N LEU A 163 -10.49 -13.02 -3.87
CA LEU A 163 -9.86 -13.34 -2.57
C LEU A 163 -9.14 -14.70 -2.52
N PRO A 164 -9.68 -15.80 -3.09
CA PRO A 164 -8.95 -17.07 -3.10
C PRO A 164 -7.58 -16.98 -3.79
N ASP A 165 -7.54 -16.26 -4.92
CA ASP A 165 -6.32 -15.99 -5.66
C ASP A 165 -5.38 -15.13 -4.82
N LEU A 166 -5.86 -14.01 -4.24
CA LEU A 166 -5.05 -13.15 -3.38
C LEU A 166 -4.44 -13.91 -2.20
N TYR A 167 -5.21 -14.75 -1.52
CA TYR A 167 -4.69 -15.56 -0.40
C TYR A 167 -3.63 -16.56 -0.86
N THR A 168 -3.78 -17.12 -2.06
CA THR A 168 -2.78 -17.99 -2.66
C THR A 168 -1.48 -17.23 -2.90
N GLU A 169 -1.55 -16.02 -3.46
CA GLU A 169 -0.36 -15.18 -3.66
C GLU A 169 0.29 -14.78 -2.33
N LEU A 170 -0.51 -14.31 -1.37
CA LEU A 170 -0.03 -13.92 -0.05
C LEU A 170 0.67 -15.08 0.69
N GLY A 171 0.16 -16.30 0.55
CA GLY A 171 0.79 -17.50 1.09
C GLY A 171 2.10 -17.90 0.39
N GLY A 172 2.26 -17.53 -0.88
CA GLY A 172 3.49 -17.72 -1.65
C GLY A 172 4.54 -16.63 -1.46
N LEU A 173 4.18 -15.49 -0.83
CA LEU A 173 5.11 -14.38 -0.64
C LEU A 173 6.34 -14.79 0.16
N GLY A 174 7.49 -14.72 -0.49
CA GLY A 174 8.78 -15.04 0.13
C GLY A 174 9.28 -16.46 -0.11
N ASP A 175 8.52 -17.31 -0.83
CA ASP A 175 9.04 -18.56 -1.37
C ASP A 175 9.58 -18.32 -2.80
N PRO A 176 10.91 -18.34 -3.01
CA PRO A 176 11.51 -18.15 -4.33
C PRO A 176 11.16 -19.27 -5.32
N LYS A 177 10.65 -20.41 -4.83
CA LYS A 177 10.26 -21.56 -5.64
C LYS A 177 8.78 -21.55 -6.01
N ALA A 178 7.98 -20.66 -5.43
CA ALA A 178 6.60 -20.50 -5.83
C ALA A 178 6.56 -19.90 -7.24
N ALA A 179 6.14 -20.70 -8.23
CA ALA A 179 5.89 -20.24 -9.59
C ALA A 179 4.54 -19.47 -9.70
N THR A 180 4.01 -19.00 -8.58
CA THR A 180 2.72 -18.34 -8.47
C THR A 180 2.89 -16.85 -8.77
N PRO A 181 1.99 -16.22 -9.54
CA PRO A 181 1.97 -14.77 -9.68
C PRO A 181 1.87 -14.08 -8.32
N ASP A 182 2.49 -12.91 -8.16
CA ASP A 182 2.49 -12.11 -6.93
C ASP A 182 1.92 -10.70 -7.15
N ASP A 183 1.29 -10.46 -8.30
CA ASP A 183 0.84 -9.14 -8.76
C ASP A 183 -0.19 -8.49 -7.83
N MET A 184 -1.22 -9.23 -7.40
CA MET A 184 -2.23 -8.71 -6.47
C MET A 184 -1.65 -8.49 -5.07
N ALA A 185 -0.74 -9.35 -4.63
CA ALA A 185 -0.04 -9.21 -3.38
C ALA A 185 0.86 -7.95 -3.38
N PHE A 186 1.56 -7.66 -4.47
CA PHE A 186 2.36 -6.44 -4.63
C PHE A 186 1.49 -5.19 -4.77
N ALA A 187 0.40 -5.24 -5.53
CA ALA A 187 -0.57 -4.15 -5.60
C ALA A 187 -1.13 -3.81 -4.20
N LEU A 188 -1.43 -4.84 -3.39
CA LEU A 188 -1.87 -4.65 -2.01
C LEU A 188 -0.76 -4.07 -1.12
N ALA A 189 0.48 -4.53 -1.28
CA ALA A 189 1.63 -4.01 -0.53
C ALA A 189 1.88 -2.52 -0.83
N LEU A 190 1.78 -2.10 -2.09
CA LEU A 190 1.89 -0.69 -2.50
C LEU A 190 0.77 0.16 -1.89
N ALA A 191 -0.48 -0.32 -1.93
CA ALA A 191 -1.61 0.38 -1.32
C ALA A 191 -1.42 0.52 0.21
N ALA A 192 -0.98 -0.55 0.87
CA ALA A 192 -0.70 -0.58 2.31
C ALA A 192 0.46 0.35 2.69
N TRP A 193 1.48 0.43 1.85
CA TRP A 193 2.61 1.36 2.02
C TRP A 193 2.15 2.81 1.92
N SER A 194 1.36 3.15 0.90
CA SER A 194 0.81 4.50 0.74
C SER A 194 -0.12 4.89 1.90
N ALA A 195 -0.84 3.94 2.50
CA ALA A 195 -1.72 4.20 3.62
C ALA A 195 -0.97 4.48 4.93
N ARG A 196 -0.04 3.58 5.28
CA ARG A 196 0.64 3.59 6.58
C ARG A 196 2.07 3.07 6.37
N PRO A 197 3.00 3.90 5.85
CA PRO A 197 4.34 3.44 5.55
C PRO A 197 5.06 3.12 6.86
N HIS A 198 5.47 1.86 7.01
CA HIS A 198 6.34 1.44 8.11
C HIS A 198 7.73 1.13 7.56
N PRO A 199 8.64 2.13 7.51
CA PRO A 199 10.00 1.89 7.07
C PRO A 199 10.68 1.00 8.11
N TYR A 200 10.79 -0.29 7.80
CA TYR A 200 11.68 -1.17 8.53
C TYR A 200 13.11 -0.67 8.28
N VAL A 201 13.67 0.03 9.26
CA VAL A 201 15.11 0.26 9.33
C VAL A 201 15.66 -1.02 9.94
N GLY A 202 16.39 -1.81 9.16
CA GLY A 202 17.00 -3.05 9.65
C GLY A 202 17.72 -2.83 10.98
N GLU A 203 17.80 -3.87 11.82
CA GLU A 203 18.80 -3.88 12.88
C GLU A 203 20.15 -3.58 12.22
N ARG A 204 20.88 -2.59 12.75
CA ARG A 204 22.27 -2.40 12.34
C ARG A 204 22.97 -3.71 12.65
N ASP A 205 23.54 -4.36 11.63
CA ASP A 205 24.35 -5.57 11.77
C ASP A 205 25.62 -5.34 12.63
N HIS A 206 25.85 -4.10 13.08
CA HIS A 206 26.86 -3.72 14.04
C HIS A 206 26.19 -3.19 15.30
N ALA A 207 26.26 -3.99 16.37
CA ALA A 207 26.08 -3.49 17.72
C ALA A 207 26.99 -2.25 17.89
N LEU A 208 26.42 -1.13 18.34
CA LEU A 208 27.25 -0.03 18.82
C LEU A 208 28.18 -0.63 19.88
N PRO A 209 29.51 -0.41 19.81
CA PRO A 209 30.37 -0.76 20.92
C PRO A 209 30.01 0.17 22.06
N VAL A 210 29.00 -0.20 22.85
CA VAL A 210 28.67 0.49 24.08
C VAL A 210 29.74 0.08 25.08
N HIS A 211 30.88 0.77 25.02
CA HIS A 211 31.87 0.69 26.08
C HIS A 211 31.34 1.53 27.26
N LEU A 212 30.37 0.97 27.98
CA LEU A 212 30.02 1.46 29.32
C LEU A 212 31.23 1.16 30.19
N GLY A 213 31.96 2.21 30.57
CA GLY A 213 33.25 2.15 31.24
C GLY A 213 33.32 1.10 32.34
N GLY A 214 33.92 -0.03 32.02
CA GLY A 214 34.40 -1.04 32.95
C GLY A 214 35.92 -1.15 32.82
N PRO A 215 36.65 -1.46 33.91
CA PRO A 215 38.11 -1.49 33.88
C PRO A 215 38.60 -2.57 32.91
N LYS A 216 39.55 -2.20 32.04
CA LYS A 216 40.20 -3.15 31.10
C LYS A 216 40.82 -4.32 31.89
N PRO A 217 40.61 -5.58 31.46
CA PRO A 217 41.30 -6.71 32.06
C PRO A 217 42.80 -6.58 31.79
N ARG A 218 43.61 -6.78 32.84
CA ARG A 218 45.07 -6.88 32.73
C ARG A 218 45.40 -8.22 32.08
N LEU A 219 46.06 -8.16 30.93
CA LEU A 219 46.67 -9.31 30.27
C LEU A 219 47.81 -9.84 31.16
N PHE A 220 47.74 -11.12 31.50
CA PHE A 220 48.89 -11.96 31.84
C PHE A 220 49.14 -12.89 30.66
#